data_AF-A0A3D4QR01-F1
#
_entry.id   AF-A0A3D4QR01-F1
#
_cell.length_a   1.000
_cell.length_b   1.000
_cell.length_c   1.000
_cell.angle_alpha   90.00
_cell.angle_beta   90.00
_cell.angle_gamma   90.00
#
_symmetry.space_group_name_H-M   'P 1'
#
loop_
_entity.id
_entity.type
_entity.pdbx_description
1 polymer ?
#
loop_
_entity_poly.entity_id
_entity_poly.type
_entity_poly.pdbx_seq_one_letter_code
_entity_poly.pdbx_strand_id
1 'polypeptide(L)'
;SMIFQEPITSLNPVLTVGYQLMESLEAHEESDQKTLRQKSIELLKLVGITDPEKRFNEYPHQMSGGMCQRVMIAIALACNPKLLIADEPTTA
;
A
#
# COMPACT_ATOMS: atom_id res chain seq x y z
N SER A 1 2.19 11.41 -9.27
CA SER A 1 1.25 11.63 -8.16
C SER A 1 1.95 12.30 -7.01
N MET A 2 1.27 13.20 -6.31
CA MET A 2 1.76 13.93 -5.12
C MET A 2 1.42 13.11 -3.87
N ILE A 3 2.38 12.89 -2.96
CA ILE A 3 2.16 12.24 -1.67
C ILE A 3 1.93 13.33 -0.61
N PHE A 4 0.86 13.21 0.19
CA PHE A 4 0.52 14.15 1.26
C PHE A 4 1.17 13.76 2.60
N GLN A 5 1.43 14.77 3.43
CA GLN A 5 2.36 14.78 4.58
C GLN A 5 1.94 14.02 5.86
N GLU A 6 0.95 13.11 5.83
CA GLU A 6 0.59 12.33 7.02
C GLU A 6 0.25 10.86 6.67
N PRO A 7 1.18 9.91 6.94
CA PRO A 7 1.03 8.51 6.52
C PRO A 7 -0.09 7.75 7.28
N ILE A 8 -0.54 8.26 8.44
CA ILE A 8 -1.58 7.64 9.26
C ILE A 8 -2.99 8.08 8.85
N THR A 9 -3.16 9.28 8.30
CA THR A 9 -4.48 9.78 7.84
C THR A 9 -4.83 9.34 6.41
N SER A 10 -3.86 8.82 5.67
CA SER A 10 -4.05 8.39 4.27
C SER A 10 -4.56 6.96 4.12
N LEU A 11 -4.35 6.09 5.13
CA LEU A 11 -4.95 4.76 5.19
C LEU A 11 -6.28 4.79 5.93
N ASN A 12 -7.29 4.12 5.38
CA ASN A 12 -8.56 3.93 6.07
C ASN A 12 -8.39 2.93 7.23
N PRO A 13 -8.59 3.35 8.49
CA PRO A 13 -8.30 2.52 9.67
C PRO A 13 -9.26 1.34 9.85
N VAL A 14 -10.42 1.36 9.19
CA VAL A 14 -11.43 0.29 9.27
C VAL A 14 -11.36 -0.72 8.12
N LEU A 15 -10.42 -0.54 7.20
CA LEU A 15 -10.17 -1.48 6.09
C LEU A 15 -8.82 -2.16 6.27
N THR A 16 -8.69 -3.39 5.79
CA THR A 16 -7.39 -4.07 5.77
C THR A 16 -6.48 -3.41 4.74
N VAL A 17 -5.18 -3.55 4.94
CA VAL A 17 -4.16 -3.04 4.01
C VAL A 17 -4.29 -3.70 2.64
N GLY A 18 -4.54 -5.00 2.60
CA GLY A 18 -4.72 -5.74 1.36
C GLY A 18 -5.94 -5.27 0.56
N TYR A 19 -7.05 -4.95 1.23
CA TYR A 19 -8.23 -4.43 0.56
C TYR A 19 -7.96 -3.09 -0.13
N GLN A 20 -7.33 -2.15 0.58
CA GLN A 20 -7.02 -0.82 0.05
C GLN A 20 -6.02 -0.88 -1.13
N LEU A 21 -5.07 -1.82 -1.09
CA LEU A 21 -4.16 -2.11 -2.21
C LEU A 21 -4.91 -2.67 -3.42
N MET A 22 -5.82 -3.62 -3.21
CA MET A 22 -6.63 -4.20 -4.28
C MET A 22 -7.57 -3.18 -4.92
N GLU A 23 -8.21 -2.33 -4.12
CA GLU A 23 -9.05 -1.22 -4.61
C GLU A 23 -8.25 -0.27 -5.51
N SER A 24 -7.01 0.03 -5.11
CA SER A 24 -6.11 0.87 -5.91
C SER A 24 -5.71 0.21 -7.24
N LEU A 25 -5.50 -1.11 -7.25
CA LEU A 25 -5.18 -1.86 -8.48
C LEU A 25 -6.39 -2.02 -9.40
N GLU A 26 -7.56 -2.30 -8.84
CA GLU A 26 -8.82 -2.47 -9.58
C GLU A 26 -9.24 -1.19 -10.30
N ALA A 27 -8.93 -0.02 -9.72
CA ALA A 27 -9.15 1.27 -10.35
C ALA A 27 -8.33 1.50 -11.64
N HIS A 28 -7.27 0.72 -11.88
CA HIS A 28 -6.36 0.91 -13.01
C HIS A 28 -6.32 -0.27 -13.98
N GLU A 29 -6.66 -1.48 -13.55
CA GLU A 29 -6.61 -2.69 -14.37
C GLU A 29 -7.82 -3.58 -14.08
N GLU A 30 -8.55 -4.00 -15.14
CA GLU A 30 -9.52 -5.08 -15.02
C GLU A 30 -8.75 -6.40 -14.84
N SER A 31 -8.89 -7.02 -13.67
CA SER A 31 -8.27 -8.30 -13.34
C SER A 31 -9.16 -9.04 -12.35
N ASP A 32 -9.07 -10.37 -12.34
CA ASP A 32 -9.81 -11.15 -11.35
C ASP A 32 -9.24 -10.96 -9.93
N GLN A 33 -10.09 -11.20 -8.94
CA GLN A 33 -9.76 -11.01 -7.51
C GLN A 33 -8.52 -11.78 -7.06
N LYS A 34 -8.25 -12.98 -7.62
CA LYS A 34 -7.06 -13.76 -7.26
C LYS A 34 -5.80 -13.11 -7.81
N THR A 35 -5.84 -12.60 -9.03
CA THR A 35 -4.74 -11.85 -9.65
C THR A 35 -4.45 -10.54 -8.90
N LEU A 36 -5.49 -9.77 -8.56
CA LEU A 36 -5.35 -8.53 -7.77
C LEU A 36 -4.73 -8.78 -6.39
N ARG A 37 -5.17 -9.85 -5.71
CA ARG A 37 -4.58 -10.26 -4.44
C ARG A 37 -3.10 -10.62 -4.58
N GLN A 38 -2.74 -11.37 -5.60
CA GLN A 38 -1.35 -11.77 -5.85
C GLN A 38 -0.46 -10.54 -6.11
N LYS A 39 -0.90 -9.63 -6.99
CA LYS A 39 -0.20 -8.36 -7.26
C LYS A 39 -0.03 -7.50 -6.00
N SER A 40 -1.06 -7.44 -5.15
CA SER A 40 -1.00 -6.70 -3.88
C SER A 40 0.06 -7.26 -2.93
N ILE A 41 0.14 -8.59 -2.82
CA ILE A 41 1.16 -9.26 -2.00
C ILE A 41 2.56 -9.01 -2.57
N GLU A 42 2.72 -9.02 -3.89
CA GLU A 42 3.97 -8.70 -4.57
C GLU A 42 4.40 -7.24 -4.33
N LEU A 43 3.46 -6.29 -4.34
CA LEU A 43 3.72 -4.90 -4.01
C LEU A 43 4.16 -4.73 -2.55
N LEU A 44 3.49 -5.40 -1.60
CA LEU A 44 3.91 -5.40 -0.19
C LEU A 44 5.34 -5.95 -0.03
N LYS A 45 5.66 -7.03 -0.74
CA LYS A 45 7.00 -7.59 -0.77
C LYS A 45 8.02 -6.61 -1.37
N LEU A 46 7.67 -5.92 -2.45
CA LEU A 46 8.52 -4.94 -3.13
C LEU A 46 8.93 -3.78 -2.20
N VAL A 47 8.00 -3.29 -1.39
CA VAL A 47 8.29 -2.21 -0.40
C VAL A 47 8.91 -2.73 0.90
N GLY A 48 9.23 -4.04 0.97
CA GLY A 48 9.95 -4.66 2.09
C GLY A 48 9.09 -4.94 3.31
N ILE A 49 7.78 -5.15 3.16
CA ILE A 49 6.93 -5.66 4.25
C ILE A 49 7.24 -7.15 4.47
N THR A 50 7.60 -7.50 5.70
CA THR A 50 7.82 -8.89 6.13
C THR A 50 6.50 -9.63 6.29
N ASP A 51 6.44 -10.91 5.92
CA ASP A 51 5.23 -11.75 5.93
C ASP A 51 4.05 -11.12 5.17
N PRO A 52 4.23 -10.72 3.89
CA PRO A 52 3.25 -9.91 3.17
C PRO A 52 1.87 -10.57 3.06
N GLU A 53 1.80 -11.90 2.98
CA GLU A 53 0.54 -12.66 2.96
C GLU A 53 -0.25 -12.52 4.27
N LYS A 54 0.45 -12.44 5.40
CA LYS A 54 -0.16 -12.19 6.71
C LYS A 54 -0.56 -10.72 6.81
N ARG A 55 0.38 -9.81 6.52
CA ARG A 55 0.19 -8.35 6.62
C ARG A 55 -0.91 -7.83 5.69
N PHE A 56 -1.15 -8.51 4.58
CA PHE A 56 -2.28 -8.24 3.69
C PHE A 56 -3.63 -8.22 4.43
N ASN A 57 -3.81 -9.08 5.44
CA ASN A 57 -5.06 -9.15 6.20
C ASN A 57 -5.07 -8.27 7.46
N GLU A 58 -3.99 -7.51 7.71
CA GLU A 58 -3.89 -6.63 8.87
C GLU A 58 -4.50 -5.25 8.58
N TYR A 59 -5.00 -4.61 9.63
CA TYR A 59 -5.46 -3.23 9.62
C TYR A 59 -4.29 -2.27 9.89
N PRO A 60 -4.38 -1.00 9.46
CA PRO A 60 -3.31 -0.02 9.69
C PRO A 60 -2.86 0.11 11.15
N HIS A 61 -3.79 0.03 12.10
CA HIS A 61 -3.51 0.12 13.54
C HIS A 61 -2.74 -1.09 14.11
N GLN A 62 -2.58 -2.16 13.33
CA GLN A 62 -1.81 -3.36 13.71
C GLN A 62 -0.37 -3.33 13.17
N MET A 63 -0.02 -2.30 12.39
CA MET A 63 1.28 -2.13 11.75
C MET A 63 2.06 -0.99 12.43
N SER A 64 3.39 -1.03 12.37
CA SER A 64 4.21 0.10 12.83
C SER A 64 4.06 1.30 11.89
N GLY A 65 4.38 2.50 12.34
CA GLY A 65 4.35 3.71 11.50
C GLY A 65 5.16 3.57 10.20
N GLY A 66 6.39 3.04 10.29
CA GLY A 66 7.22 2.76 9.11
C GLY A 66 6.65 1.67 8.18
N MET A 67 5.89 0.70 8.71
CA MET A 67 5.16 -0.26 7.89
C MET A 67 3.98 0.41 7.17
N CYS A 68 3.20 1.25 7.86
CA CYS A 68 2.14 2.04 7.23
C CYS A 68 2.68 2.95 6.12
N GLN A 69 3.83 3.59 6.33
CA GLN A 69 4.49 4.40 5.31
C GLN A 69 4.88 3.57 4.08
N ARG A 70 5.44 2.37 4.27
CA ARG A 70 5.76 1.45 3.17
C ARG A 70 4.51 1.01 2.41
N VAL A 71 3.41 0.75 3.11
CA VAL A 71 2.11 0.44 2.48
C VAL A 71 1.64 1.62 1.63
N MET A 72 1.80 2.86 2.09
CA MET A 72 1.47 4.04 1.29
C MET A 72 2.32 4.17 0.03
N ILE A 73 3.61 3.86 0.12
CA ILE A 73 4.47 3.77 -1.05
C ILE A 73 3.96 2.67 -2.00
N ALA A 74 3.55 1.51 -1.48
CA ALA A 74 3.02 0.42 -2.30
C ALA A 74 1.74 0.81 -3.06
N ILE A 75 0.81 1.51 -2.40
CA ILE A 75 -0.41 2.04 -3.03
C ILE A 75 -0.05 3.07 -4.11
N ALA A 76 0.88 3.99 -3.82
CA ALA A 76 1.32 4.97 -4.81
C ALA A 76 1.99 4.32 -6.04
N LEU A 77 2.73 3.22 -5.83
CA LEU A 77 3.32 2.41 -6.92
C LEU A 77 2.27 1.61 -7.68
N ALA A 78 1.20 1.16 -7.01
CA ALA A 78 0.09 0.43 -7.63
C ALA A 78 -0.60 1.25 -8.72
N CYS A 79 -0.63 2.58 -8.57
CA CYS A 79 -1.12 3.53 -9.58
C CYS A 79 -0.23 3.65 -10.84
N ASN A 80 0.84 2.85 -10.95
CA ASN A 80 1.84 2.86 -12.02
C ASN A 80 2.25 4.28 -12.49
N PRO A 81 2.70 5.15 -11.58
CA PRO A 81 2.95 6.54 -11.92
C PRO A 81 4.20 6.66 -12.80
N LYS A 82 4.14 7.49 -13.84
CA LYS A 82 5.32 7.84 -14.65
C LYS A 82 6.39 8.61 -13.84
N LEU A 83 5.99 9.24 -12.73
CA LEU A 83 6.86 9.97 -11.80
C LEU A 83 6.22 9.97 -10.40
N LEU A 84 6.97 9.48 -9.43
CA LEU A 84 6.65 9.55 -8.00
C LEU A 84 7.58 10.57 -7.35
N ILE A 85 7.00 11.63 -6.75
CA ILE A 85 7.75 12.61 -5.96
C ILE A 85 7.36 12.38 -4.50
N ALA A 86 8.32 11.93 -3.70
CA ALA A 86 8.17 11.78 -2.26
C ALA A 86 8.94 12.90 -1.56
N ASP A 87 8.28 13.62 -0.67
CA ASP A 87 8.90 14.59 0.22
C ASP A 87 9.13 13.90 1.58
N GLU A 88 10.38 13.87 2.05
CA GLU A 88 10.86 13.19 3.28
C GLU A 88 10.43 11.70 3.50
N PRO A 89 10.94 10.71 2.73
CA PRO A 89 10.56 9.31 2.91
C PRO A 89 11.17 8.60 4.14
N THR A 90 11.95 9.29 4.98
CA THR A 90 12.75 8.64 6.05
C THR A 90 12.68 9.29 7.44
N THR A 91 11.76 10.22 7.71
CA THR A 91 11.70 10.87 9.02
C THR A 91 10.71 10.18 9.98
N ALA A 92 11.19 9.14 10.68
CA ALA A 92 10.88 8.68 12.06
C ALA A 92 11.22 7.19 12.26
#